data_AF-A0A3S0FXK0-F1
#
_entry.id   AF-A0A3S0FXK0-F1
#
_cell.length_a   1.000
_cell.length_b   1.000
_cell.length_c   1.000
_cell.angle_alpha   90.00
_cell.angle_beta   90.00
_cell.angle_gamma   90.00
#
_symmetry.space_group_name_H-M   'P 1'
#
loop_
_entity.id
_entity.type
_entity.pdbx_description
1 polymer ?
#
loop_
_entity_poly.entity_id
_entity_poly.type
_entity_poly.pdbx_seq_one_letter_code
_entity_poly.pdbx_strand_id
1 'polypeptide(L)'
;MAVAASSSSRHGNLVFKDAKGCLLSSFKDRARWEGSVKDDKIVLNNYLTYNDIAGIISISLQSVTTLLNELRNTGFLFYNRKRIEINAPPFSNQFFY
;
A
#
# COMPACT_ATOMS: atom_id res chain seq x y z
N MET A 1 -24.87 4.88 -31.34
CA MET A 1 -23.77 5.39 -30.51
C MET A 1 -24.39 6.14 -29.34
N ALA A 2 -24.61 5.47 -28.21
CA ALA A 2 -25.01 6.08 -26.96
C ALA A 2 -24.63 5.14 -25.81
N VAL A 3 -24.01 5.76 -24.81
CA VAL A 3 -23.31 5.22 -23.66
C VAL A 3 -24.22 4.51 -22.66
N ALA A 4 -23.79 3.34 -22.17
CA ALA A 4 -24.24 2.81 -20.89
C ALA A 4 -23.01 2.79 -19.97
N ALA A 5 -22.91 3.83 -19.15
CA ALA A 5 -21.87 3.95 -18.14
C ALA A 5 -21.95 2.78 -17.16
N SER A 6 -20.94 1.93 -17.20
CA SER A 6 -20.64 0.90 -16.20
C SER A 6 -20.22 1.56 -14.88
N SER A 7 -21.19 2.05 -14.10
CA SER A 7 -20.94 2.70 -12.82
C SER A 7 -21.36 1.79 -11.66
N SER A 8 -20.54 0.77 -11.40
CA SER A 8 -20.56 0.01 -10.14
C SER A 8 -19.50 0.57 -9.18
N SER A 9 -19.58 1.86 -8.87
CA SER A 9 -18.51 2.65 -8.25
C SER A 9 -18.64 2.81 -6.72
N ARG A 10 -19.52 2.04 -6.06
CA ARG A 10 -19.69 2.09 -4.58
C ARG A 10 -19.03 0.94 -3.82
N HIS A 11 -18.89 -0.24 -4.43
CA HIS A 11 -18.34 -1.43 -3.74
C HIS A 11 -16.80 -1.46 -3.72
N GLY A 12 -16.14 -0.93 -4.75
CA GLY A 12 -14.67 -0.95 -4.83
C GLY A 12 -13.98 -0.09 -3.76
N ASN A 13 -14.61 1.01 -3.34
CA ASN A 13 -13.96 1.97 -2.44
C ASN A 13 -13.80 1.44 -1.01
N LEU A 14 -14.74 0.62 -0.54
CA LEU A 14 -14.67 -0.02 0.78
C LEU A 14 -13.55 -1.07 0.81
N VAL A 15 -13.52 -1.97 -0.17
CA VAL A 15 -12.48 -3.01 -0.31
C VAL A 15 -11.10 -2.39 -0.47
N PHE A 16 -11.00 -1.29 -1.24
CA PHE A 16 -9.74 -0.59 -1.43
C PHE A 16 -9.23 0.07 -0.14
N LYS A 17 -10.12 0.70 0.62
CA LYS A 17 -9.76 1.36 1.88
C LYS A 17 -9.30 0.34 2.93
N ASP A 18 -9.95 -0.83 2.97
CA ASP A 18 -9.56 -1.95 3.82
C ASP A 18 -8.19 -2.53 3.41
N ALA A 19 -8.02 -2.81 2.12
CA ALA A 19 -6.76 -3.32 1.56
C ALA A 19 -5.58 -2.35 1.80
N LYS A 20 -5.82 -1.03 1.70
CA LYS A 20 -4.81 -0.01 2.01
C LYS A 20 -4.36 -0.09 3.46
N GLY A 21 -5.29 -0.27 4.40
CA GLY A 21 -5.00 -0.43 5.82
C GLY A 21 -4.19 -1.70 6.09
N CYS A 22 -4.63 -2.84 5.54
CA CYS A 22 -3.94 -4.12 5.66
C CYS A 22 -2.51 -4.07 5.10
N LEU A 23 -2.32 -3.46 3.92
CA LEU A 23 -1.00 -3.31 3.31
C LEU A 23 -0.09 -2.45 4.19
N LEU A 24 -0.58 -1.30 4.65
CA LEU A 24 0.20 -0.38 5.46
C LEU A 24 0.58 -1.01 6.80
N SER A 25 -0.34 -1.74 7.43
CA SER A 25 -0.07 -2.49 8.66
C SER A 25 1.01 -3.55 8.44
N SER A 26 0.92 -4.30 7.33
CA SER A 26 1.90 -5.32 6.97
C SER A 26 3.29 -4.74 6.73
N PHE A 27 3.39 -3.61 6.03
CA PHE A 27 4.67 -2.94 5.82
C PHE A 27 5.20 -2.26 7.09
N LYS A 28 4.34 -1.75 7.96
CA LYS A 28 4.75 -1.20 9.27
C LYS A 28 5.29 -2.28 10.19
N ASP A 29 4.65 -3.44 10.25
CA ASP A 29 5.15 -4.57 11.03
C ASP A 29 6.54 -4.96 10.52
N ARG A 30 6.69 -5.18 9.21
CA ARG A 30 7.99 -5.48 8.60
C ARG A 30 9.02 -4.39 8.81
N ALA A 31 8.61 -3.12 8.77
CA ALA A 31 9.48 -1.99 9.05
C ALA A 31 9.99 -1.98 10.49
N ARG A 32 9.21 -2.51 11.42
CA ARG A 32 9.63 -2.66 12.82
C ARG A 32 10.69 -3.74 12.98
N TRP A 33 10.62 -4.81 12.17
CA TRP A 33 11.56 -5.93 12.22
C TRP A 33 12.85 -5.69 11.42
N GLU A 34 12.74 -5.15 10.21
CA GLU A 34 13.86 -4.99 9.26
C GLU A 34 13.98 -3.57 8.68
N GLY A 35 12.98 -2.72 8.92
CA GLY A 35 12.99 -1.36 8.38
C GLY A 35 14.10 -0.52 8.98
N SER A 36 14.74 0.26 8.12
CA SER A 36 15.73 1.26 8.52
C SER A 36 15.13 2.65 8.33
N VAL A 37 15.12 3.45 9.41
CA VAL A 37 14.69 4.85 9.34
C VAL A 37 15.83 5.67 8.73
N LYS A 38 15.55 6.37 7.64
CA LYS A 38 16.50 7.22 6.95
C LYS A 38 15.78 8.45 6.42
N ASP A 39 16.22 9.65 6.82
CA ASP A 39 15.74 10.91 6.27
C ASP A 39 14.21 11.05 6.37
N ASP A 40 13.67 10.88 7.58
CA ASP A 40 12.21 10.92 7.88
C ASP A 40 11.36 9.90 7.08
N LYS A 41 12.00 8.86 6.54
CA LYS A 41 11.34 7.78 5.80
C LYS A 41 11.76 6.44 6.33
N ILE A 42 10.88 5.47 6.17
CA ILE A 42 11.16 4.08 6.49
C ILE A 42 11.55 3.38 5.19
N VAL A 43 12.77 2.86 5.14
CA VAL A 43 13.27 2.09 3.99
C VAL A 43 13.29 0.61 4.36
N LEU A 44 12.63 -0.22 3.57
CA LEU A 44 12.63 -1.67 3.68
C LEU A 44 13.26 -2.27 2.44
N ASN A 45 13.94 -3.41 2.56
CA ASN A 45 14.34 -4.16 1.38
C ASN A 45 13.11 -4.81 0.74
N ASN A 46 13.00 -4.69 -0.59
CA ASN A 46 11.89 -5.27 -1.32
C ASN A 46 12.20 -6.72 -1.70
N TYR A 47 11.75 -7.66 -0.87
CA TYR A 47 11.73 -9.10 -1.20
C TYR A 47 10.37 -9.57 -1.67
N LEU A 48 9.36 -8.70 -1.60
CA LEU A 48 8.01 -9.04 -1.90
C LEU A 48 7.75 -8.98 -3.39
N THR A 49 7.09 -10.01 -3.90
CA THR A 49 6.49 -9.99 -5.23
C THR A 49 5.06 -9.49 -5.12
N TYR A 50 4.48 -9.04 -6.23
CA TYR A 50 3.05 -8.69 -6.27
C TYR A 50 2.18 -9.84 -5.78
N ASN A 51 2.57 -11.10 -6.00
CA ASN A 51 1.86 -12.28 -5.54
C ASN A 51 1.92 -12.46 -4.02
N ASP A 52 3.09 -12.20 -3.42
CA ASP A 52 3.23 -12.24 -1.97
C ASP A 52 2.37 -11.15 -1.30
N ILE A 53 2.42 -9.93 -1.84
CA ILE A 53 1.58 -8.81 -1.38
C ILE A 53 0.10 -9.16 -1.50
N ALA A 54 -0.32 -9.72 -2.64
CA ALA A 54 -1.68 -10.19 -2.89
C ALA A 54 -2.13 -11.22 -1.84
N GLY A 55 -1.26 -12.17 -1.50
CA GLY A 55 -1.51 -13.18 -0.49
C GLY A 55 -1.63 -12.60 0.93
N ILE A 56 -0.74 -11.68 1.30
CA ILE A 56 -0.74 -11.04 2.63
C ILE A 56 -2.05 -10.27 2.88
N ILE A 57 -2.48 -9.47 1.91
CA ILE A 57 -3.69 -8.64 2.05
C ILE A 57 -4.95 -9.32 1.51
N SER A 58 -4.83 -10.57 1.04
CA SER A 58 -5.92 -11.39 0.48
C SER A 58 -6.72 -10.70 -0.64
N ILE A 59 -6.05 -10.04 -1.58
CA ILE A 59 -6.67 -9.41 -2.77
C ILE A 59 -6.08 -9.94 -4.08
N SER A 60 -6.71 -9.63 -5.21
CA SER A 60 -6.19 -9.99 -6.53
C SER A 60 -4.97 -9.15 -6.94
N LEU A 61 -4.06 -9.73 -7.73
CA LEU A 61 -2.88 -9.06 -8.31
C LEU A 61 -3.21 -7.74 -9.04
N GLN A 62 -4.35 -7.71 -9.74
CA GLN A 62 -4.83 -6.51 -10.42
C GLN A 62 -5.13 -5.40 -9.41
N SER A 63 -5.82 -5.73 -8.32
CA SER A 63 -6.10 -4.79 -7.23
C SER A 63 -4.83 -4.33 -6.53
N VAL A 64 -3.83 -5.22 -6.33
CA VAL A 64 -2.51 -4.83 -5.79
C VAL A 64 -1.84 -3.79 -6.68
N THR A 65 -1.83 -4.00 -7.99
CA THR A 65 -1.19 -3.10 -8.94
C THR A 65 -1.82 -1.72 -8.90
N THR A 66 -3.16 -1.66 -8.91
CA THR A 66 -3.91 -0.41 -8.78
C THR A 66 -3.64 0.26 -7.44
N LEU A 67 -3.70 -0.48 -6.33
CA LEU A 67 -3.46 0.01 -4.98
C LEU A 67 -2.05 0.61 -4.84
N LEU A 68 -1.01 -0.08 -5.32
CA LEU A 68 0.37 0.39 -5.27
C LEU A 68 0.59 1.64 -6.14
N ASN A 69 0.00 1.69 -7.33
CA ASN A 69 0.08 2.88 -8.19
C ASN A 69 -0.60 4.09 -7.54
N GLU A 70 -1.77 3.90 -6.91
CA GLU A 70 -2.46 4.97 -6.19
C GLU A 70 -1.68 5.44 -4.97
N LEU A 71 -1.10 4.52 -4.19
CA LEU A 71 -0.23 4.85 -3.06
C LEU A 71 1.03 5.62 -3.48
N ARG A 72 1.56 5.29 -4.66
CA ARG A 72 2.66 6.01 -5.29
C ARG A 72 2.24 7.40 -5.75
N ASN A 73 1.10 7.52 -6.42
CA ASN A 73 0.55 8.80 -6.90
C ASN A 73 0.24 9.76 -5.74
N THR A 74 -0.21 9.23 -4.61
CA THR A 74 -0.46 10.02 -3.39
C THR A 74 0.82 10.40 -2.63
N GLY A 75 1.99 9.87 -3.02
CA GLY A 75 3.27 10.11 -2.33
C GLY A 75 3.38 9.47 -0.95
N PHE A 76 2.46 8.56 -0.60
CA PHE A 76 2.46 7.85 0.68
C PHE A 76 3.55 6.78 0.73
N LEU A 77 3.74 6.08 -0.38
CA LEU A 77 4.66 4.96 -0.49
C LEU A 77 5.28 4.90 -1.87
N PHE A 78 6.58 4.70 -1.91
CA PHE A 78 7.32 4.40 -3.12
C PHE A 78 7.74 2.94 -3.10
N TYR A 79 7.28 2.20 -4.12
CA TYR A 79 7.64 0.82 -4.32
C TYR A 79 8.66 0.71 -5.45
N ASN A 80 9.81 0.10 -5.17
CA ASN A 80 10.86 -0.19 -6.16
C ASN A 80 11.27 -1.66 -6.06
N ARG A 81 11.83 -2.21 -7.13
CA ARG A 81 12.30 -3.60 -7.20
C ARG A 81 13.25 -3.99 -6.07
N LYS A 82 14.08 -3.05 -5.60
CA LYS A 82 15.09 -3.30 -4.57
C LYS A 82 14.65 -2.90 -3.17
N ARG A 83 13.76 -1.92 -3.04
CA ARG A 83 13.38 -1.34 -1.75
C ARG A 83 12.01 -0.69 -1.79
N ILE A 84 11.36 -0.66 -0.63
CA ILE A 84 10.11 0.03 -0.37
C ILE A 84 10.44 1.22 0.53
N GLU A 85 10.00 2.41 0.15
CA GLU A 85 10.20 3.64 0.90
C GLU A 85 8.83 4.14 1.34
N ILE A 86 8.59 4.15 2.65
CA ILE A 86 7.34 4.62 3.24
C ILE A 86 7.59 6.03 3.77
N ASN A 87 6.79 6.99 3.28
CA ASN A 87 6.80 8.34 3.81
C ASN A 87 5.99 8.36 5.12
N ALA A 88 6.60 7.83 6.18
CA ALA A 88 6.06 7.87 7.52
C ALA A 88 6.78 8.98 8.28
N PRO A 89 6.14 10.14 8.56
CA PRO A 89 6.78 11.14 9.41
C PRO A 89 7.11 10.49 10.76
N PRO A 90 8.26 10.80 11.38
CA PRO A 90 8.82 10.02 12.49
C PRO A 90 7.94 9.98 13.75
N PHE A 91 6.85 10.75 13.84
CA PHE A 91 6.03 10.85 15.05
C PHE A 91 4.54 11.12 14.82
N SER A 92 3.90 10.65 13.74
CA SER A 92 2.43 10.70 13.70
C SER A 92 1.82 9.52 14.46
N ASN A 93 1.68 9.75 15.77
CA ASN A 93 0.89 8.99 16.73
C ASN A 93 -0.63 8.98 16.38
N GLN A 94 -1.00 9.03 15.09
CA GLN A 94 -2.36 9.23 14.60
C GLN A 94 -2.95 7.98 13.91
N PHE A 95 -2.38 6.81 14.18
CA PHE A 95 -3.01 5.52 13.85
C PHE A 95 -3.27 4.65 15.11
N PHE A 96 -3.04 5.21 16.30
CA PHE A 96 -3.46 4.62 17.57
C PHE A 96 -4.76 5.29 18.05
N TYR A 97 -5.88 4.98 17.40
CA TYR A 97 -7.20 4.79 18.02
C TYR A 97 -8.18 4.24 16.98
#